data_AF-A0A6F9B588-F1
#
_entry.id   AF-A0A6F9B588-F1
#
_cell.length_a   1.000
_cell.length_b   1.000
_cell.length_c   1.000
_cell.angle_alpha   90.00
_cell.angle_beta   90.00
_cell.angle_gamma   90.00
#
_symmetry.space_group_name_H-M   'P 1'
#
loop_
_entity.id
_entity.type
_entity.pdbx_description
1 polymer ?
#
loop_
_entity_poly.entity_id
_entity_poly.type
_entity_poly.pdbx_seq_one_letter_code
_entity_poly.pdbx_strand_id
1 'polypeptide(L)'
;MTARKSGSRLETEIERCRSEGQWDKIPELVRQLSAKLISNDDLGELLLGEAKLQQYIKENPIKQGASPRGPRPRLVEVHKHLTAALDRGNLKPEYMQEASMLMAKLSYVEGDYSEAINQYGKVTLDELALVGAPVYRLSMIAEAYATK
;
A
#
# COMPACT_ATOMS: atom_id res chain seq x y z
N MET A 1 -25.17 -3.73 14.39
CA MET A 1 -25.04 -2.71 13.32
C MET A 1 -23.88 -1.80 13.67
N THR A 2 -22.70 -2.03 13.10
CA THR A 2 -21.53 -1.15 13.29
C THR A 2 -21.60 -0.03 12.25
N ALA A 3 -21.72 1.21 12.73
CA ALA A 3 -21.80 2.40 11.90
C ALA A 3 -20.51 2.54 11.07
N ARG A 4 -20.63 2.56 9.74
CA ARG A 4 -19.54 3.00 8.87
C ARG A 4 -19.28 4.48 9.18
N LYS A 5 -18.11 4.81 9.73
CA LYS A 5 -17.61 6.19 9.74
C LYS A 5 -17.52 6.63 8.29
N SER A 6 -18.50 7.39 7.81
CA SER A 6 -18.48 7.98 6.48
C SER A 6 -17.35 9.02 6.45
N GLY A 7 -16.23 8.64 5.83
CA GLY A 7 -15.16 9.58 5.48
C GLY A 7 -15.68 10.66 4.53
N SER A 8 -14.88 11.69 4.32
CA SER A 8 -15.17 12.70 3.30
C SER A 8 -15.40 12.04 1.94
N ARG A 9 -16.14 12.72 1.04
CA ARG A 9 -16.37 12.23 -0.33
C ARG A 9 -15.06 11.85 -1.05
N LEU A 10 -13.97 12.55 -0.75
CA LEU A 10 -12.64 12.27 -1.31
C LEU A 10 -12.05 10.96 -0.77
N GLU A 11 -12.09 10.72 0.54
CA GLU A 11 -11.61 9.47 1.15
C GLU A 11 -12.40 8.26 0.64
N THR A 12 -13.72 8.42 0.47
CA THR A 12 -14.57 7.36 -0.09
C THR A 12 -14.19 7.03 -1.53
N GLU A 13 -13.88 8.05 -2.35
CA GLU A 13 -13.44 7.83 -3.74
C GLU A 13 -12.05 7.20 -3.81
N ILE A 14 -11.14 7.58 -2.91
CA ILE A 14 -9.81 6.94 -2.80
C ILE A 14 -9.97 5.45 -2.45
N GLU A 15 -10.75 5.12 -1.41
CA GLU A 15 -11.01 3.74 -1.01
C GLU A 15 -11.62 2.91 -2.16
N ARG A 16 -12.58 3.51 -2.89
CA ARG A 16 -13.19 2.89 -4.06
C ARG A 16 -12.16 2.64 -5.17
N CYS A 17 -11.34 3.63 -5.50
CA CYS A 17 -10.31 3.49 -6.53
C CYS A 17 -9.31 2.38 -6.18
N ARG A 18 -8.88 2.28 -4.93
CA ARG A 18 -8.01 1.19 -4.45
C ARG A 18 -8.69 -0.17 -4.57
N SER A 19 -9.97 -0.23 -4.20
CA SER A 19 -10.75 -1.47 -4.24
C SER A 19 -11.02 -1.96 -5.67
N GLU A 20 -11.20 -1.04 -6.62
CA GLU A 20 -11.45 -1.33 -8.03
C GLU A 20 -10.16 -1.37 -8.88
N GLY A 21 -8.98 -1.18 -8.28
CA GLY A 21 -7.69 -1.17 -8.98
C GLY A 21 -7.51 -0.01 -9.97
N GLN A 22 -8.17 1.12 -9.73
CA GLN A 22 -8.11 2.34 -10.56
C GLN A 22 -6.92 3.22 -10.19
N TRP A 23 -5.72 2.66 -10.25
CA TRP A 23 -4.49 3.28 -9.78
C TRP A 23 -4.14 4.59 -10.51
N ASP A 24 -4.55 4.74 -11.77
CA ASP A 24 -4.31 5.95 -12.59
C ASP A 24 -4.99 7.21 -12.03
N LYS A 25 -6.05 7.05 -11.23
CA LYS A 25 -6.79 8.17 -10.60
C LYS A 25 -6.16 8.62 -9.28
N ILE A 26 -5.40 7.75 -8.61
CA ILE A 26 -4.89 8.00 -7.26
C ILE A 26 -4.01 9.26 -7.17
N PRO A 27 -3.07 9.55 -8.11
CA PRO A 27 -2.23 10.74 -8.00
C PRO A 27 -3.02 12.05 -7.93
N GLU A 28 -4.09 12.17 -8.72
CA GLU A 28 -4.94 13.35 -8.73
C GLU A 28 -5.78 13.46 -7.45
N LEU A 29 -6.29 12.33 -6.93
CA LEU A 29 -7.02 12.31 -5.67
C LEU A 29 -6.11 12.66 -4.48
N VAL A 30 -4.86 12.18 -4.47
CA VAL A 30 -3.85 12.54 -3.46
C VAL A 30 -3.53 14.02 -3.51
N ARG A 31 -3.35 14.60 -4.72
CA ARG A 31 -3.15 16.05 -4.88
C ARG A 31 -4.29 16.86 -4.26
N GLN A 32 -5.53 16.42 -4.44
CA GLN A 32 -6.70 17.05 -3.82
C GLN A 32 -6.76 16.84 -2.30
N LEU A 33 -6.20 15.74 -1.79
CA LEU A 33 -6.15 15.41 -0.37
C LEU A 33 -5.17 16.33 0.38
N SER A 34 -3.95 16.47 -0.14
CA SER A 34 -2.91 17.36 0.41
C SER A 34 -3.32 18.83 0.35
N ALA A 35 -4.07 19.24 -0.68
CA ALA A 35 -4.58 20.60 -0.79
C ALA A 35 -5.57 21.00 0.32
N LYS A 36 -6.17 20.01 1.01
CA LYS A 36 -7.15 20.25 2.09
C LYS A 36 -6.50 20.28 3.48
N LEU A 37 -5.45 19.48 3.70
CA LEU A 37 -4.83 19.30 5.01
C LEU A 37 -3.35 18.91 4.86
N ILE A 38 -2.44 19.70 5.44
CA ILE A 38 -1.00 19.43 5.49
C ILE A 38 -0.70 18.12 6.24
N SER A 39 -1.56 17.73 7.19
CA SER A 39 -1.43 16.49 7.97
C SER A 39 -1.61 15.20 7.14
N ASN A 40 -2.00 15.29 5.87
CA ASN A 40 -2.24 14.13 5.01
C ASN A 40 -1.06 13.79 4.10
N ASP A 41 0.08 14.47 4.23
CA ASP A 41 1.23 14.24 3.34
C ASP A 41 1.71 12.79 3.41
N ASP A 42 1.78 12.17 4.59
CA ASP A 42 2.25 10.79 4.74
C ASP A 42 1.25 9.77 4.19
N LEU A 43 -0.05 10.06 4.27
CA LEU A 43 -1.08 9.25 3.62
C LEU A 43 -0.99 9.39 2.10
N GLY A 44 -0.67 10.59 1.61
CA GLY A 44 -0.37 10.82 0.20
C GLY A 44 0.81 9.98 -0.28
N GLU A 45 1.92 9.99 0.47
CA GLU A 45 3.11 9.17 0.17
C GLU A 45 2.76 7.67 0.12
N LEU A 46 2.03 7.15 1.11
CA LEU A 46 1.54 5.76 1.11
C LEU A 46 0.74 5.42 -0.15
N LEU A 47 -0.26 6.24 -0.48
CA LEU A 47 -1.16 6.02 -1.62
C LEU A 47 -0.43 6.11 -2.96
N LEU A 48 0.53 7.03 -3.10
CA LEU A 48 1.37 7.16 -4.28
C LEU A 48 2.31 5.95 -4.44
N GLY A 49 2.93 5.50 -3.34
CA GLY A 49 3.77 4.30 -3.32
C GLY A 49 2.98 3.06 -3.75
N GLU A 50 1.78 2.86 -3.19
CA GLU A 50 0.89 1.76 -3.57
C GLU A 50 0.50 1.81 -5.05
N ALA A 51 0.02 2.95 -5.53
CA ALA A 51 -0.45 3.08 -6.91
C ALA A 51 0.66 2.75 -7.92
N LYS A 52 1.87 3.28 -7.69
CA LYS A 52 3.04 3.02 -8.55
C LYS A 52 3.47 1.56 -8.50
N LEU A 53 3.47 0.93 -7.32
CA LEU A 53 3.80 -0.49 -7.17
C LEU A 53 2.81 -1.37 -7.93
N GLN A 54 1.51 -1.11 -7.76
CA GLN A 54 0.45 -1.90 -8.38
C GLN A 54 0.45 -1.73 -9.91
N GLN A 55 0.66 -0.52 -10.43
CA GLN A 55 0.87 -0.29 -11.86
C GLN A 55 2.08 -1.06 -12.39
N TYR A 56 3.20 -1.03 -11.68
CA TYR A 56 4.40 -1.76 -12.08
C TYR A 56 4.16 -3.27 -12.17
N ILE A 57 3.48 -3.86 -11.17
CA ILE A 57 3.15 -5.29 -11.16
C ILE A 57 2.16 -5.64 -12.28
N LYS A 58 1.19 -4.77 -12.56
CA LYS A 58 0.24 -4.95 -13.67
C LYS A 58 0.96 -5.00 -15.03
N GLU A 59 1.88 -4.08 -15.27
CA GLU A 59 2.68 -4.02 -16.49
C GLU A 59 3.74 -5.12 -16.56
N ASN A 60 4.18 -5.59 -15.40
CA ASN A 60 5.22 -6.61 -15.29
C ASN A 60 4.70 -7.71 -14.34
N PRO A 61 3.88 -8.66 -14.81
CA PRO A 61 3.35 -9.72 -13.95
C PRO A 61 4.45 -10.62 -13.38
N ILE A 62 4.33 -11.01 -12.10
CA ILE A 62 5.25 -11.97 -11.46
C ILE A 62 4.89 -13.37 -11.96
N LYS A 63 5.84 -14.07 -12.58
CA LYS A 63 5.64 -15.44 -13.08
C LYS A 63 6.35 -16.41 -12.16
N GLN A 64 5.77 -17.59 -11.97
CA GLN A 64 6.40 -18.66 -11.20
C GLN A 64 7.75 -19.03 -11.84
N GLY A 65 8.80 -19.13 -11.03
CA GLY A 65 10.16 -19.45 -11.49
C GLY A 65 10.88 -18.30 -12.24
N ALA A 66 10.31 -17.10 -12.29
CA ALA A 66 11.02 -15.95 -12.83
C ALA A 66 12.11 -15.47 -11.85
N SER A 67 13.25 -15.04 -12.37
CA SER A 67 14.30 -14.43 -11.57
C SER A 67 13.78 -13.17 -10.86
N PRO A 68 14.23 -12.90 -9.63
CA PRO A 68 13.89 -11.68 -8.93
C PRO A 68 14.29 -10.44 -9.72
N ARG A 69 13.53 -9.36 -9.57
CA ARG A 69 13.77 -8.15 -10.36
C ARG A 69 14.75 -7.27 -9.60
N GLY A 70 15.96 -7.10 -10.14
CA GLY A 70 16.89 -6.11 -9.61
C GLY A 70 16.28 -4.69 -9.56
N PRO A 71 16.92 -3.77 -8.82
CA PRO A 71 16.40 -2.44 -8.58
C PRO A 71 16.10 -1.73 -9.90
N ARG A 72 14.83 -1.35 -10.10
CA ARG A 72 14.39 -0.59 -11.27
C ARG A 72 14.06 0.83 -10.87
N PRO A 73 14.25 1.84 -11.74
CA PRO A 73 13.98 3.24 -11.40
C PRO A 73 12.57 3.48 -10.81
N ARG A 74 11.55 2.77 -11.33
CA ARG A 74 10.17 2.87 -10.79
C ARG A 74 10.03 2.27 -9.39
N LEU A 75 10.75 1.19 -9.10
CA LEU A 75 10.72 0.55 -7.77
C LEU A 75 11.48 1.39 -6.73
N VAL A 76 12.57 2.05 -7.13
CA VAL A 76 13.27 3.03 -6.29
C VAL A 76 12.33 4.18 -5.88
N GLU A 77 11.48 4.64 -6.80
CA GLU A 77 10.49 5.67 -6.50
C GLU A 77 9.39 5.18 -5.54
N VAL A 78 8.91 3.94 -5.72
CA VAL A 78 7.99 3.29 -4.76
C VAL A 78 8.64 3.22 -3.38
N HIS A 79 9.88 2.73 -3.30
CA HIS A 79 10.63 2.65 -2.05
C HIS A 79 10.69 4.00 -1.36
N LYS A 80 11.05 5.07 -2.08
CA LYS A 80 11.13 6.43 -1.53
C LYS A 80 9.80 6.88 -0.90
N HIS A 81 8.68 6.67 -1.59
CA HIS A 81 7.35 7.00 -1.09
C HIS A 81 7.01 6.21 0.19
N LEU A 82 7.21 4.89 0.18
CA LEU A 82 6.88 4.04 1.34
C LEU A 82 7.80 4.33 2.54
N THR A 83 9.08 4.60 2.32
CA THR A 83 10.01 5.04 3.37
C THR A 83 9.58 6.38 3.96
N ALA A 84 9.22 7.36 3.13
CA ALA A 84 8.74 8.65 3.63
C ALA A 84 7.48 8.51 4.51
N ALA A 85 6.56 7.63 4.12
CA ALA A 85 5.35 7.32 4.88
C ALA A 85 5.66 6.63 6.23
N LEU A 86 6.65 5.73 6.27
CA LEU A 86 7.04 4.98 7.47
C LEU A 86 7.90 5.80 8.45
N ASP A 87 8.91 6.52 7.95
CA ASP A 87 9.92 7.20 8.78
C ASP A 87 9.34 8.36 9.59
N ARG A 88 8.32 9.04 9.04
CA ARG A 88 7.68 10.17 9.70
C ARG A 88 6.70 9.76 10.79
N GLY A 89 6.14 8.54 10.70
CA GLY A 89 5.33 7.94 11.74
C GLY A 89 4.01 8.65 12.07
N ASN A 90 3.53 9.58 11.24
CA ASN A 90 2.28 10.32 11.51
C ASN A 90 1.02 9.61 11.00
N LEU A 91 1.18 8.45 10.38
CA LEU A 91 0.07 7.63 9.92
C LEU A 91 -0.67 6.97 11.10
N LYS A 92 -1.98 6.78 10.93
CA LYS A 92 -2.76 5.94 11.85
C LYS A 92 -2.20 4.51 11.86
N PRO A 93 -2.34 3.75 12.96
CA PRO A 93 -1.83 2.39 13.06
C PRO A 93 -2.25 1.49 11.90
N GLU A 94 -3.51 1.60 11.47
CA GLU A 94 -4.03 0.83 10.33
C GLU A 94 -3.24 1.09 9.04
N TYR A 95 -2.88 2.35 8.78
CA TYR A 95 -2.10 2.80 7.62
C TYR A 95 -0.61 2.46 7.74
N MET A 96 -0.05 2.48 8.96
CA MET A 96 1.31 1.99 9.21
C MET A 96 1.44 0.50 8.86
N GLN A 97 0.41 -0.29 9.17
CA GLN A 97 0.37 -1.71 8.79
C GLN A 97 0.34 -1.89 7.27
N GLU A 98 -0.46 -1.11 6.54
CA GLU A 98 -0.47 -1.23 5.06
C GLU A 98 0.81 -0.69 4.42
N ALA A 99 1.42 0.36 4.95
CA ALA A 99 2.76 0.79 4.53
C ALA A 99 3.79 -0.34 4.69
N SER A 100 3.77 -1.05 5.83
CA SER A 100 4.67 -2.19 6.10
C SER A 100 4.40 -3.37 5.18
N MET A 101 3.13 -3.75 4.94
CA MET A 101 2.78 -4.81 4.00
C MET A 101 3.14 -4.47 2.54
N LEU A 102 3.01 -3.20 2.15
CA LEU A 102 3.43 -2.74 0.83
C LEU A 102 4.95 -2.72 0.67
N MET A 103 5.69 -2.34 1.72
CA MET A 103 7.15 -2.43 1.74
C MET A 103 7.60 -3.88 1.62
N ALA A 104 6.96 -4.80 2.35
CA ALA A 104 7.24 -6.23 2.25
C ALA A 104 6.99 -6.77 0.83
N LYS A 105 5.87 -6.38 0.20
CA LYS A 105 5.56 -6.73 -1.19
C LYS A 105 6.60 -6.18 -2.17
N LEU A 106 7.05 -4.94 -1.98
CA LEU A 106 8.12 -4.34 -2.78
C LEU A 106 9.40 -5.18 -2.66
N SER A 107 9.85 -5.48 -1.43
CA SER A 107 11.04 -6.31 -1.18
C SER A 107 10.91 -7.69 -1.83
N TYR A 108 9.73 -8.32 -1.76
CA TYR A 108 9.47 -9.58 -2.45
C TYR A 108 9.61 -9.47 -3.98
N VAL A 109 9.09 -8.39 -4.58
CA VAL A 109 9.23 -8.10 -6.02
C VAL A 109 10.69 -7.88 -6.42
N GLU A 110 11.46 -7.24 -5.54
CA GLU A 110 12.90 -6.97 -5.72
C GLU A 110 13.79 -8.20 -5.46
N GLY A 111 13.25 -9.24 -4.81
CA GLY A 111 13.96 -10.45 -4.44
C GLY A 111 14.62 -10.43 -3.07
N ASP A 112 14.42 -9.36 -2.31
CA ASP A 112 14.88 -9.28 -0.92
C ASP A 112 13.85 -9.92 0.02
N TYR A 113 13.81 -11.25 0.01
CA TYR A 113 12.87 -12.02 0.82
C TYR A 113 13.14 -11.89 2.33
N SER A 114 14.39 -11.61 2.72
CA SER A 114 14.73 -11.41 4.13
C SER A 114 14.10 -10.14 4.66
N GLU A 115 14.19 -9.05 3.90
CA GLU A 115 13.53 -7.81 4.26
C GLU A 115 12.01 -7.92 4.16
N ALA A 116 11.47 -8.67 3.19
CA ALA A 116 10.03 -8.93 3.11
C ALA A 116 9.50 -9.60 4.40
N ILE A 117 10.18 -10.66 4.88
CA ILE A 117 9.83 -11.35 6.14
C ILE A 117 9.96 -10.40 7.33
N ASN A 118 11.02 -9.58 7.39
CA ASN A 118 11.22 -8.60 8.45
C ASN A 118 10.06 -7.58 8.52
N GLN A 119 9.64 -7.06 7.36
CA GLN A 119 8.52 -6.12 7.26
C GLN A 119 7.19 -6.78 7.64
N TYR A 120 6.94 -8.03 7.22
CA TYR A 120 5.77 -8.78 7.68
C TYR A 120 5.82 -9.07 9.18
N GLY A 121 7.00 -9.24 9.78
CA GLY A 121 7.17 -9.38 11.22
C GLY A 121 6.74 -8.15 12.04
N LYS A 122 6.68 -6.97 11.42
CA LYS A 122 6.17 -5.74 12.05
C LYS A 122 4.64 -5.68 12.08
N VAL A 123 3.97 -6.58 11.35
CA VAL A 123 2.51 -6.64 11.25
C VAL A 123 2.00 -7.97 11.79
N THR A 124 1.16 -7.94 12.81
CA THR A 124 0.47 -9.13 13.30
C THR A 124 -0.64 -9.54 12.33
N LEU A 125 -0.29 -10.23 11.24
CA LEU A 125 -1.23 -10.59 10.17
C LEU A 125 -2.46 -11.38 10.68
N ASP A 126 -2.27 -12.21 11.71
CA ASP A 126 -3.33 -13.04 12.30
C ASP A 126 -4.39 -12.24 13.07
N GLU A 127 -4.05 -11.02 13.49
CA GLU A 127 -4.94 -10.13 14.27
C GLU A 127 -5.64 -9.07 13.39
N LEU A 128 -5.40 -9.08 12.08
CA LEU A 128 -5.99 -8.11 11.18
C LEU A 128 -7.51 -8.34 11.03
N ALA A 129 -8.29 -7.28 11.26
CA ALA A 129 -9.73 -7.33 11.12
C ALA A 129 -10.16 -7.60 9.67
N LEU A 130 -10.86 -8.71 9.45
CA LEU A 130 -11.42 -9.07 8.14
C LEU A 130 -12.88 -8.59 7.99
N VAL A 131 -13.65 -8.63 9.07
CA VAL A 131 -15.07 -8.26 9.04
C VAL A 131 -15.21 -6.74 8.94
N GLY A 132 -15.88 -6.28 7.89
CA GLY A 132 -16.12 -4.85 7.65
C GLY A 132 -14.94 -4.10 7.05
N ALA A 133 -13.83 -4.79 6.77
CA ALA A 133 -12.71 -4.20 6.04
C ALA A 133 -13.09 -3.90 4.58
N PRO A 134 -12.56 -2.82 3.99
CA PRO A 134 -12.76 -2.54 2.57
C PRO A 134 -12.05 -3.58 1.70
N VAL A 135 -12.52 -3.75 0.46
CA VAL A 135 -12.04 -4.79 -0.46
C VAL A 135 -10.54 -4.67 -0.71
N TYR A 136 -10.00 -3.47 -0.90
CA TYR A 136 -8.55 -3.29 -1.10
C TYR A 136 -7.72 -3.87 0.06
N ARG A 137 -8.22 -3.74 1.30
CA ARG A 137 -7.52 -4.21 2.50
C ARG A 137 -7.56 -5.73 2.59
N LEU A 138 -8.69 -6.34 2.25
CA LEU A 138 -8.81 -7.80 2.17
C LEU A 138 -7.86 -8.37 1.12
N SER A 139 -7.78 -7.76 -0.07
CA SER A 139 -6.83 -8.14 -1.11
C SER A 139 -5.38 -8.02 -0.63
N MET A 140 -5.03 -6.92 0.04
CA MET A 140 -3.68 -6.72 0.58
C MET A 140 -3.31 -7.79 1.61
N ILE A 141 -4.23 -8.15 2.51
CA ILE A 141 -4.00 -9.20 3.50
C ILE A 141 -3.80 -10.55 2.82
N ALA A 142 -4.65 -10.90 1.85
CA ALA A 142 -4.52 -12.15 1.10
C ALA A 142 -3.16 -12.24 0.37
N GLU A 143 -2.73 -11.14 -0.26
CA GLU A 143 -1.42 -11.04 -0.92
C GLU A 143 -0.26 -11.10 0.07
N ALA A 144 -0.40 -10.52 1.26
CA ALA A 144 0.61 -10.61 2.32
C ALA A 144 0.83 -12.05 2.75
N TYR A 145 -0.25 -12.82 2.98
CA TYR A 145 -0.14 -14.26 3.27
C TYR A 145 0.46 -15.06 2.11
N ALA A 146 0.21 -14.67 0.86
CA ALA A 146 0.76 -15.34 -0.30
C ALA A 146 2.27 -15.08 -0.53
N THR A 147 2.84 -14.05 0.12
CA THR A 147 4.23 -13.61 -0.09
C THR A 147 5.09 -13.59 1.18
N LYS A 148 4.52 -13.91 2.34
CA LYS A 148 5.23 -14.12 3.62
C LYS A 148 5.98 -15.44 3.64
#